data_AF-A0A0N9NBK3-F1
#
_entry.id   AF-A0A0N9NBK3-F1
#
_cell.length_a   1.000
_cell.length_b   1.000
_cell.length_c   1.000
_cell.angle_alpha   90.00
_cell.angle_beta   90.00
_cell.angle_gamma   90.00
#
_symmetry.space_group_name_H-M   'P 1'
#
loop_
_entity.id
_entity.type
_entity.pdbx_description
1 polymer ?
#
loop_
_entity_poly.entity_id
_entity_poly.type
_entity_poly.pdbx_seq_one_letter_code
_entity_poly.pdbx_strand_id
1 'polypeptide(L)' 'MPKQFDVYRNPSAKTNKLWPFYLILQNNYFDDLTTRIVVPLVSKNDIDLNKKRITPLVKINKSDFYVFTPAITFLDAKK' A
#
# COMPACT_ATOMS: atom_id res chain seq x y z
N MET A 1 4.44 11.49 11.68
CA MET A 1 3.22 10.72 11.40
C MET A 1 3.19 10.40 9.92
N PRO A 2 2.80 9.18 9.53
CA PRO A 2 2.61 8.83 8.12
C PRO A 2 1.53 9.72 7.50
N LYS A 3 1.81 10.30 6.33
CA LYS A 3 0.93 11.18 5.58
C LYS A 3 0.40 10.49 4.32
N GLN A 4 -0.60 11.11 3.70
CA GLN A 4 -1.08 10.72 2.38
C GLN A 4 0.09 10.56 1.40
N PHE A 5 0.08 9.44 0.69
CA PHE A 5 1.10 8.97 -0.25
C PHE A 5 2.44 8.53 0.34
N ASP A 6 2.60 8.52 1.66
CA ASP A 6 3.72 7.80 2.28
C ASP A 6 3.57 6.29 2.04
N VAL A 7 4.71 5.65 1.81
CA VAL A 7 4.84 4.20 1.66
C VAL A 7 5.45 3.63 2.93
N TYR A 8 4.78 2.65 3.54
CA TYR A 8 5.23 1.98 4.75
C TYR A 8 5.44 0.48 4.51
N ARG A 9 6.40 -0.12 5.22
CA ARG A 9 6.62 -1.57 5.17
C ARG A 9 5.52 -2.30 5.91
N ASN A 10 4.98 -3.36 5.33
CA ASN A 10 4.02 -4.20 6.02
C ASN A 10 4.69 -4.92 7.22
N PRO A 11 4.27 -4.66 8.47
CA PRO A 11 4.87 -5.29 9.65
C PRO A 11 4.40 -6.74 9.86
N SER A 12 3.32 -7.16 9.20
CA SER A 12 2.76 -8.50 9.35
C SER A 12 3.70 -9.56 8.78
N ALA A 13 4.27 -10.40 9.65
CA ALA A 13 5.08 -11.55 9.24
C ALA A 13 4.31 -12.54 8.34
N LYS A 14 2.97 -12.54 8.41
CA LYS A 14 2.12 -13.44 7.62
C LYS A 14 1.91 -12.93 6.20
N THR A 15 1.81 -11.62 6.00
CA THR A 15 1.41 -11.03 4.71
C THR A 15 2.50 -10.19 4.04
N ASN A 16 3.60 -9.89 4.72
CA ASN A 16 4.67 -9.04 4.16
C ASN A 16 5.38 -9.62 2.93
N LYS A 17 5.33 -10.95 2.72
CA LYS A 17 5.85 -11.56 1.49
C LYS A 17 4.97 -11.22 0.28
N LEU A 18 3.65 -11.26 0.44
CA LEU A 18 2.69 -10.97 -0.63
C LEU A 18 2.51 -9.46 -0.82
N TRP A 19 2.43 -8.72 0.29
CA TRP A 19 2.21 -7.27 0.34
C TRP A 19 3.37 -6.64 1.12
N PRO A 20 4.53 -6.42 0.49
CA PRO A 20 5.71 -5.87 1.19
C PRO A 20 5.51 -4.45 1.69
N PHE A 21 4.64 -3.67 1.04
CA PHE A 21 4.38 -2.29 1.40
C PHE A 21 2.90 -1.95 1.38
N TYR A 22 2.55 -0.90 2.12
CA TYR A 22 1.28 -0.21 2.07
C TYR A 22 1.51 1.24 1.64
N LEU A 23 0.67 1.73 0.73
CA LEU A 23 0.58 3.15 0.37
C LEU A 23 -0.61 3.77 1.10
N ILE A 24 -0.41 4.91 1.75
CA ILE A 24 -1.47 5.62 2.45
C ILE A 24 -2.28 6.44 1.44
N LEU A 25 -3.59 6.19 1.39
CA LEU A 25 -4.52 6.93 0.53
C LEU A 25 -5.34 7.96 1.30
N GLN A 26 -5.49 7.76 2.62
CA GLN A 26 -6.25 8.65 3.49
C GLN A 26 -5.71 10.09 3.41
N ASN A 27 -6.63 11.04 3.29
CA ASN A 27 -6.31 12.46 3.35
C ASN A 27 -5.86 12.85 4.77
N ASN A 28 -4.81 13.67 4.86
CA ASN A 28 -4.23 14.14 6.14
C ASN A 28 -5.23 14.90 7.03
N TYR A 29 -6.33 15.43 6.46
CA TYR A 29 -7.40 16.05 7.23
C TYR A 29 -7.98 15.11 8.30
N PHE A 30 -7.95 13.79 8.05
CA PHE A 30 -8.43 12.75 8.96
C PHE A 30 -7.30 12.07 9.74
N ASP A 31 -6.23 12.80 10.06
CA ASP A 31 -5.09 12.25 10.79
C ASP A 31 -5.40 11.95 12.28
N ASP A 32 -6.51 12.46 12.80
CA ASP A 32 -7.02 12.22 14.15
C ASP A 32 -7.68 10.84 14.33
N LEU A 33 -8.09 10.19 13.23
CA LEU A 33 -8.65 8.84 13.27
C LEU A 33 -7.62 7.82 13.78
N THR A 34 -8.09 6.78 14.48
CA THR A 34 -7.25 5.68 14.96
C THR A 34 -6.85 4.69 13.86
N THR A 35 -7.45 4.81 12.68
CA THR A 35 -7.21 3.96 11.51
C THR A 35 -6.70 4.77 10.32
N ARG A 36 -6.12 4.09 9.34
CA ARG A 36 -5.64 4.64 8.06
C ARG A 36 -6.12 3.82 6.90
N ILE A 37 -6.76 4.45 5.91
CA ILE A 37 -7.05 3.83 4.61
C ILE A 37 -5.75 3.68 3.83
N VAL A 38 -5.45 2.43 3.45
CA VAL A 38 -4.24 2.05 2.73
C VAL A 38 -4.56 1.14 1.55
N VAL A 39 -3.60 1.02 0.64
CA VAL A 39 -3.62 0.04 -0.44
C VAL A 39 -2.32 -0.76 -0.41
N PRO A 40 -2.36 -2.10 -0.51
CA PRO A 40 -1.15 -2.91 -0.60
C PRO A 40 -0.44 -2.68 -1.94
N LEU A 41 0.88 -2.70 -1.88
CA LEU A 41 1.74 -2.70 -3.05
C LEU A 41 2.29 -4.11 -3.26
N VAL A 42 2.09 -4.64 -4.46
CA VAL A 42 2.50 -6.00 -4.84
C VAL A 42 3.66 -5.91 -5.81
N SER A 43 4.68 -6.73 -5.61
CA SER A 43 5.83 -6.77 -6.52
C SER A 43 5.39 -7.20 -7.91
N LYS A 44 5.83 -6.47 -8.95
CA LYS A 44 5.62 -6.90 -10.35
C LYS A 44 6.33 -8.22 -10.68
N ASN A 45 7.36 -8.59 -9.91
CA ASN A 45 8.08 -9.85 -10.09
C ASN A 45 7.28 -11.06 -9.56
N ASP A 46 6.30 -10.84 -8.68
CA ASP A 46 5.52 -11.91 -8.06
C ASP A 46 4.21 -12.20 -8.81
N ILE A 47 3.65 -11.18 -9.47
CA ILE A 47 2.42 -11.27 -10.25
C ILE A 47 2.46 -10.28 -11.41
N ASP A 48 1.97 -10.69 -12.58
CA ASP A 48 1.76 -9.76 -13.69
C ASP A 48 0.28 -9.40 -13.84
N LEU A 49 -0.03 -8.11 -13.73
CA LEU A 49 -1.40 -7.59 -13.77
C LEU A 49 -1.61 -6.75 -15.03
N ASN A 50 -2.37 -7.30 -15.99
CA ASN A 50 -2.69 -6.64 -17.27
C ASN A 50 -3.74 -5.51 -17.18
N LYS A 51 -3.96 -4.89 -16.00
CA LYS A 51 -5.01 -3.87 -15.75
C LYS A 51 -4.46 -2.53 -15.28
N LYS A 52 -3.60 -1.89 -16.08
CA LYS A 52 -2.88 -0.65 -15.76
C LYS A 52 -3.74 0.50 -15.19
N ARG A 53 -5.02 0.62 -15.58
CA ARG A 53 -5.94 1.67 -15.06
C ARG A 53 -6.36 1.45 -13.61
N ILE A 54 -6.53 0.19 -13.19
CA ILE A 54 -7.03 -0.16 -11.86
C ILE A 54 -5.86 -0.48 -10.93
N THR A 55 -4.81 -1.07 -11.48
CA THR A 55 -3.59 -1.44 -10.77
C THR A 55 -2.39 -0.74 -11.39
N PRO A 56 -2.25 0.59 -11.20
CA PRO A 56 -1.15 1.34 -11.79
C PRO A 56 0.19 0.84 -11.24
N LEU A 57 1.23 0.98 -12.07
CA LEU A 57 2.59 0.62 -11.70
C LEU A 57 3.31 1.85 -11.12
N VAL A 58 3.94 1.67 -9.97
CA VAL A 58 4.76 2.69 -9.29
C VAL A 58 6.14 2.13 -9.01
N LYS A 59 7.14 3.01 -8.95
CA LYS A 59 8.53 2.63 -8.68
C LYS A 59 8.94 3.05 -7.28
N ILE A 60 9.42 2.11 -6.49
CA ILE A 60 9.92 2.34 -5.13
C ILE A 60 11.33 1.78 -5.05
N ASN A 61 12.31 2.63 -4.72
CA ASN A 61 13.71 2.23 -4.55
C ASN A 61 14.25 1.35 -5.70
N LYS A 62 13.88 1.68 -6.94
CA LYS A 62 14.22 0.99 -8.21
C LYS A 62 13.42 -0.28 -8.53
N SER A 63 12.53 -0.73 -7.65
CA SER A 63 11.65 -1.87 -7.92
C SER A 63 10.26 -1.43 -8.34
N ASP A 64 9.66 -2.17 -9.27
CA ASP A 64 8.32 -1.90 -9.79
C ASP A 64 7.26 -2.64 -8.95
N PHE A 65 6.24 -1.90 -8.51
CA PHE A 65 5.12 -2.41 -7.74
C PHE A 65 3.78 -2.03 -8.36
N TYR A 66 2.82 -2.93 -8.30
CA TYR A 66 1.43 -2.64 -8.58
C TYR A 66 0.76 -2.03 -7.35
N VAL A 67 0.08 -0.90 -7.52
CA VAL A 67 -0.87 -0.39 -6.53
C VAL A 67 -2.13 -1.25 -6.62
N PHE A 68 -2.32 -2.18 -5.70
CA PHE A 68 -3.37 -3.19 -5.81
C PHE A 68 -4.70 -2.68 -5.24
N THR A 69 -5.27 -1.67 -5.91
CA THR A 69 -6.52 -0.99 -5.57
C THR A 69 -7.70 -1.93 -5.23
N PRO A 70 -7.89 -3.10 -5.87
CA PRO A 70 -8.95 -4.04 -5.47
C PRO A 70 -8.85 -4.54 -4.03
N ALA A 71 -7.68 -4.41 -3.40
CA ALA A 71 -7.42 -4.80 -2.01
C ALA A 71 -7.20 -3.59 -1.08
N ILE A 72 -7.79 -2.43 -1.39
CA ILE A 72 -7.87 -1.32 -0.44
C ILE A 72 -8.44 -1.83 0.89
N THR A 73 -7.80 -1.41 1.99
CA THR A 73 -8.17 -1.82 3.33
C THR A 73 -7.82 -0.71 4.34
N PHE A 74 -7.98 -0.98 5.62
CA PHE A 74 -7.54 -0.11 6.70
C PHE A 74 -6.50 -0.78 7.58
N LEU A 75 -5.66 0.02 8.24
CA LEU A 75 -4.77 -0.41 9.31
C LEU A 75 -5.01 0.43 10.56
N ASP A 76 -4.80 -0.15 11.73
CA ASP A 76 -4.74 0.59 12.99
C ASP A 76 -3.45 1.41 13.04
N ALA A 77 -3.54 2.72 13.29
CA ALA A 77 -2.38 3.61 13.32
C ALA A 77 -1.38 3.31 14.46
N LYS A 78 -1.76 2.44 15.41
CA LYS A 78 -0.94 2.01 16.56
C LYS A 78 -0.20 0.68 16.34
N LYS A 79 -0.41 -0.01 15.20
CA LYS A 79 0.24 -1.28 14.84
C LYS A 79 1.21 -1.09 13.70
#